data_AF-A0A2A6C7V1-F1
#
_entry.id   AF-A0A2A6C7V1-F1
#
_cell.length_a   1.000
_cell.length_b   1.000
_cell.length_c   1.000
_cell.angle_alpha   90.00
_cell.angle_beta   90.00
_cell.angle_gamma   90.00
#
_symmetry.space_group_name_H-M   'P 1'
#
loop_
_entity.id
_entity.type
_entity.pdbx_description
1 polymer ?
#
loop_
_entity_poly.entity_id
_entity_poly.type
_entity_poly.pdbx_seq_one_letter_code
_entity_poly.pdbx_strand_id
1 'polypeptide(L)'
;MNSFNVAVLVSLVALVGTSEACATAPPTSSTEGIEVVVVSEHEWDMVMNTAHTDTVVAEIKRLASLRQVVFFTATQVTKMPEMVGTKLGVHFEILGAFDKCLRVLEFFQHVVKTHATTAPAAPATAMDKITSATVKCGTFDTITVL
;
A
#
# COMPACT_ATOMS: atom_id res chain seq x y z
N MET A 1 -49.56 -35.85 -18.48
CA MET A 1 -49.42 -37.18 -19.10
C MET A 1 -48.06 -37.16 -19.79
N ASN A 2 -46.98 -37.86 -19.42
CA ASN A 2 -46.62 -38.92 -18.47
C ASN A 2 -45.17 -38.55 -17.99
N SER A 3 -44.76 -38.58 -16.72
CA SER A 3 -44.71 -39.66 -15.72
C SER A 3 -43.59 -40.69 -15.93
N PHE A 4 -42.64 -40.66 -14.97
CA PHE A 4 -41.87 -41.80 -14.39
C PHE A 4 -40.67 -42.37 -15.19
N ASN A 5 -39.54 -42.81 -14.59
CA ASN A 5 -38.92 -42.70 -13.26
C ASN A 5 -37.58 -43.48 -13.32
N VAL A 6 -36.74 -43.30 -12.30
CA VAL A 6 -35.83 -44.30 -11.69
C VAL A 6 -34.38 -44.44 -12.22
N ALA A 7 -33.51 -44.05 -11.30
CA ALA A 7 -32.09 -44.28 -11.06
C ALA A 7 -31.54 -45.71 -11.24
N VAL A 8 -30.23 -45.78 -11.56
CA VAL A 8 -29.28 -46.85 -11.16
C VAL A 8 -27.90 -46.16 -10.97
N LEU A 9 -27.48 -45.87 -9.73
CA LEU A 9 -26.63 -46.67 -8.83
C LEU A 9 -25.15 -46.79 -9.23
N VAL A 10 -24.34 -45.93 -8.59
CA VAL A 10 -23.09 -46.19 -7.84
C VAL A 10 -22.11 -47.24 -8.38
N SER A 11 -20.87 -46.79 -8.59
CA SER A 11 -19.69 -47.54 -8.15
C SER A 11 -18.65 -46.60 -7.54
N LEU A 12 -18.58 -46.59 -6.20
CA LEU A 12 -17.31 -46.45 -5.46
C LEU A 12 -16.47 -47.72 -5.77
N VAL A 13 -15.14 -47.80 -5.67
CA VAL A 13 -14.24 -47.39 -4.59
C VAL A 13 -12.82 -47.24 -5.15
N ALA A 14 -12.20 -46.11 -4.77
CA ALA A 14 -10.82 -45.83 -4.42
C ALA A 14 -9.66 -46.72 -4.90
N LEU A 15 -8.54 -46.07 -5.23
CA LEU A 15 -7.30 -46.27 -4.48
C LEU A 15 -6.32 -45.09 -4.65
N VAL A 16 -6.20 -44.32 -3.56
CA VAL A 16 -4.95 -43.91 -2.91
C VAL A 16 -3.89 -43.19 -3.76
N GLY A 17 -3.93 -41.86 -3.70
CA GLY A 17 -2.74 -41.03 -3.56
C GLY A 17 -2.85 -40.31 -2.20
N THR A 18 -1.89 -40.58 -1.32
CA THR A 18 -1.87 -40.25 0.09
C THR A 18 -1.83 -38.75 0.39
N SER A 19 -2.70 -38.34 1.30
CA SER A 19 -2.49 -37.41 2.41
C SER A 19 -1.14 -36.66 2.47
N GLU A 20 -1.15 -35.41 2.05
CA GLU A 20 -0.52 -34.32 2.81
C GLU A 20 -1.70 -33.48 3.33
N ALA A 21 -2.40 -33.89 4.39
CA ALA A 21 -2.00 -33.57 5.75
C ALA A 21 -1.38 -32.17 5.83
N CYS A 22 -2.23 -31.18 6.08
CA CYS A 22 -1.93 -30.00 6.91
C CYS A 22 -0.50 -29.45 6.76
N ALA A 23 -0.28 -28.65 5.73
CA ALA A 23 0.22 -27.33 6.04
C ALA A 23 -0.98 -26.39 5.96
N THR A 24 -1.85 -26.45 6.98
CA THR A 24 -2.15 -25.19 7.66
C THR A 24 -0.78 -24.69 8.06
N ALA A 25 -0.11 -23.98 7.14
CA ALA A 25 0.84 -22.99 7.58
C ALA A 25 0.07 -22.28 8.69
N PRO A 26 0.62 -22.16 9.92
CA PRO A 26 0.03 -21.20 10.84
C PRO A 26 -0.22 -19.95 9.99
N PRO A 27 -1.34 -19.21 10.15
CA PRO A 27 -1.38 -17.89 9.58
C PRO A 27 -0.10 -17.22 10.06
N THR A 28 0.96 -17.22 9.24
CA THR A 28 2.08 -16.32 9.34
C THR A 28 1.30 -15.05 9.28
N SER A 29 1.27 -14.35 10.40
CA SER A 29 0.52 -13.14 10.62
C SER A 29 0.83 -12.21 9.46
N SER A 30 0.09 -12.41 8.39
CA SER A 30 0.24 -11.71 7.14
C SER A 30 -0.67 -10.54 7.39
N THR A 31 -0.19 -9.65 8.24
CA THR A 31 -0.50 -8.24 8.11
C THR A 31 -0.05 -7.89 6.70
N GLU A 32 -0.88 -8.22 5.69
CA GLU A 32 -0.62 -7.91 4.29
C GLU A 32 -0.77 -6.39 4.16
N GLY A 33 0.33 -5.71 4.47
CA GLY A 33 0.49 -4.28 4.32
C GLY A 33 0.99 -3.93 2.93
N ILE A 34 0.76 -2.68 2.55
CA ILE A 34 1.41 -2.07 1.41
C ILE A 34 2.53 -1.20 1.95
N GLU A 35 3.76 -1.53 1.58
CA GLU A 35 4.94 -0.72 1.87
C GLU A 35 4.99 0.43 0.86
N VAL A 36 5.09 1.66 1.36
CA VAL A 36 5.18 2.85 0.52
C VAL A 36 6.39 3.67 0.93
N VAL A 37 7.22 4.04 -0.04
CA VAL A 37 8.30 5.01 0.15
C VAL A 37 8.01 6.23 -0.71
N VAL A 38 7.80 7.39 -0.08
CA VAL A 38 7.54 8.65 -0.78
C VAL A 38 8.76 9.53 -0.73
N VAL A 39 9.25 9.99 -1.88
CA VAL A 39 10.44 10.85 -1.96
C VAL A 39 10.02 12.30 -2.10
N SER A 40 10.39 13.11 -1.12
CA SER A 40 10.19 14.56 -1.14
C SER A 40 11.30 15.28 -1.90
N GLU A 41 11.10 16.56 -2.20
CA GLU A 41 12.14 17.42 -2.79
C GLU A 41 13.23 17.83 -1.78
N HIS A 42 13.01 17.61 -0.49
CA HIS A 42 13.98 17.93 0.55
C HIS A 42 15.23 17.08 0.45
N GLU A 43 16.39 17.71 0.62
CA GLU A 43 17.65 17.00 0.85
C GLU A 43 17.62 16.33 2.23
N TRP A 44 18.35 15.22 2.35
CA TRP A 44 18.49 14.47 3.58
C TRP A 44 19.21 15.29 4.66
N ASP A 45 18.56 15.49 5.81
CA ASP A 45 19.08 16.26 6.93
C ASP A 45 18.79 15.55 8.27
N MET A 46 19.84 15.07 8.95
CA MET A 46 19.69 14.28 10.18
C MET A 46 18.94 15.00 11.31
N VAL A 47 18.93 16.34 11.32
CA VAL A 47 18.27 17.16 12.35
C VAL A 47 16.81 17.38 11.98
N MET A 48 16.51 17.62 10.71
CA MET A 48 15.18 18.02 10.24
C MET A 48 14.32 16.87 9.68
N ASN A 49 14.91 15.69 9.43
CA ASN A 49 14.23 14.56 8.79
C ASN A 49 12.93 14.15 9.50
N THR A 50 12.89 14.16 10.83
CA THR A 50 11.68 13.81 11.58
C THR A 50 10.56 14.82 11.34
N ALA A 51 10.87 16.13 11.39
CA ALA A 51 9.90 17.19 11.17
C ALA A 51 9.38 17.21 9.72
N HIS A 52 10.27 17.00 8.75
CA HIS A 52 9.89 16.85 7.34
C HIS A 52 9.06 15.57 7.13
N THR A 53 9.43 14.45 7.76
CA THR A 53 8.65 13.19 7.70
C THR A 53 7.21 13.38 8.22
N ASP A 54 7.05 14.11 9.32
CA ASP A 54 5.73 14.45 9.84
C ASP A 54 4.92 15.30 8.85
N THR A 55 5.58 16.27 8.21
CA THR A 55 4.99 17.15 7.19
C THR A 55 4.55 16.37 5.95
N VAL A 56 5.41 15.52 5.37
CA VAL A 56 5.09 14.64 4.24
C VAL A 56 3.87 13.77 4.57
N VAL A 57 3.83 13.12 5.73
CA VAL A 57 2.71 12.24 6.09
C VAL A 57 1.42 13.03 6.33
N ALA A 58 1.49 14.21 6.94
CA ALA A 58 0.35 15.09 7.10
C ALA A 58 -0.22 15.52 5.75
N GLU A 59 0.64 15.84 4.79
CA GLU A 59 0.25 16.21 3.44
C GLU A 59 -0.40 15.04 2.70
N ILE A 60 0.19 13.84 2.74
CA ILE A 60 -0.41 12.63 2.15
C ILE A 60 -1.80 12.38 2.73
N LYS A 61 -1.99 12.52 4.06
CA LYS A 61 -3.31 12.39 4.71
C LYS A 61 -4.29 13.45 4.21
N ARG A 62 -3.85 14.70 4.05
CA ARG A 62 -4.67 15.78 3.52
C ARG A 62 -5.12 15.50 2.08
N LEU A 63 -4.20 15.04 1.23
CA LEU A 63 -4.47 14.68 -0.17
C LEU A 63 -5.39 13.48 -0.30
N ALA A 64 -5.18 12.44 0.52
CA ALA A 64 -6.08 11.29 0.59
C ALA A 64 -7.50 11.72 0.98
N SER A 65 -7.61 12.63 1.96
CA SER A 65 -8.90 13.17 2.40
C SER A 65 -9.63 13.95 1.29
N LEU A 66 -8.92 14.79 0.53
CA LEU A 66 -9.49 15.51 -0.60
C LEU A 66 -10.02 14.59 -1.70
N ARG A 67 -9.44 13.40 -1.84
CA ARG A 67 -9.81 12.38 -2.82
C ARG A 67 -10.77 11.33 -2.27
N GLN A 68 -11.24 11.51 -1.03
CA GLN A 68 -12.08 10.56 -0.33
C GLN A 68 -11.48 9.15 -0.27
N VAL A 69 -10.15 9.05 -0.22
CA VAL A 69 -9.46 7.76 -0.10
C VAL A 69 -9.03 7.52 1.34
N VAL A 70 -9.45 6.38 1.88
CA VAL A 70 -9.16 5.98 3.26
C VAL A 70 -8.15 4.84 3.23
N PHE A 71 -6.88 5.20 3.39
CA PHE A 71 -5.78 4.23 3.51
C PHE A 71 -5.38 4.00 4.96
N PHE A 72 -5.36 5.07 5.77
CA PHE A 72 -4.95 4.99 7.17
C PHE A 72 -6.15 4.66 8.05
N THR A 73 -6.28 3.39 8.42
CA THR A 73 -7.29 2.90 9.37
C THR A 73 -6.86 3.13 10.82
N ALA A 74 -5.55 3.19 11.07
CA ALA A 74 -4.97 3.50 12.37
C ALA A 74 -4.71 5.01 12.52
N THR A 75 -4.95 5.53 13.73
CA THR A 75 -4.68 6.93 14.09
C THR A 75 -3.19 7.28 13.95
N GLN A 76 -2.33 6.30 14.21
CA GLN A 76 -0.87 6.39 14.05
C GLN A 76 -0.41 5.53 12.88
N VAL A 77 0.39 6.13 12.02
CA VAL A 77 1.03 5.48 10.87
C VAL A 77 2.50 5.33 11.25
N THR A 78 3.00 4.09 11.29
CA THR A 78 4.44 3.86 11.44
C THR A 78 5.13 4.43 10.21
N LYS A 79 6.01 5.40 10.44
CA LYS A 79 6.74 6.13 9.39
C LYS A 79 8.20 6.25 9.80
N MET A 80 9.09 6.06 8.84
CA MET A 80 10.53 6.16 9.03
C MET A 80 11.14 7.02 7.92
N PRO A 81 11.98 8.00 8.27
CA PRO A 81 12.80 8.67 7.27
C PRO A 81 13.83 7.70 6.70
N GLU A 82 14.00 7.71 5.39
CA GLU A 82 15.00 6.95 4.64
C GLU A 82 15.73 7.86 3.64
N MET A 83 17.03 7.65 3.45
CA MET A 83 17.81 8.41 2.48
C MET A 83 17.68 7.76 1.10
N VAL A 84 17.05 8.47 0.16
CA VAL A 84 16.89 8.01 -1.23
C VAL A 84 17.74 8.88 -2.14
N GLY A 85 18.93 8.39 -2.49
CA GLY A 85 19.94 9.21 -3.16
C GLY A 85 20.46 10.29 -2.21
N THR A 86 20.21 11.57 -2.52
CA THR A 86 20.50 12.71 -1.63
C THR A 86 19.25 13.24 -0.93
N LYS A 87 18.07 12.70 -1.24
CA LYS A 87 16.77 13.24 -0.82
C LYS A 87 16.17 12.47 0.35
N LEU A 88 15.23 13.13 1.02
CA LEU A 88 14.39 12.53 2.05
C LEU A 88 13.29 11.68 1.41
N GLY A 89 13.41 10.36 1.60
CA GLY A 89 12.34 9.39 1.47
C GLY A 89 11.62 9.19 2.80
N VAL A 90 10.33 8.93 2.74
CA VAL A 90 9.51 8.58 3.90
C VAL A 90 8.87 7.23 3.65
N HIS A 91 9.33 6.23 4.38
CA HIS A 91 8.79 4.89 4.35
C HIS A 91 7.67 4.75 5.38
N PHE A 92 6.50 4.28 4.96
CA PHE A 92 5.42 3.87 5.85
C PHE A 92 4.66 2.67 5.30
N GLU A 93 3.91 2.00 6.18
CA GLU A 93 3.11 0.84 5.84
C GLU A 93 1.61 1.16 5.94
N ILE A 94 0.84 0.70 4.96
CA ILE A 94 -0.62 0.78 4.93
C ILE A 94 -1.19 -0.61 5.20
N LEU A 95 -1.61 -0.86 6.44
CA LEU A 95 -2.14 -2.16 6.87
C LEU A 95 -3.56 -2.43 6.36
N GLY A 96 -3.85 -3.69 6.01
CA GLY A 96 -5.21 -4.15 5.68
C GLY A 96 -5.75 -3.54 4.38
N ALA A 97 -4.85 -3.15 3.49
CA ALA A 97 -5.17 -2.49 2.22
C ALA A 97 -4.60 -3.23 1.00
N PHE A 98 -4.09 -4.45 1.14
CA PHE A 98 -3.50 -5.21 0.04
C PHE A 98 -4.47 -5.39 -1.15
N ASP A 99 -5.74 -5.67 -0.88
CA ASP A 99 -6.85 -5.69 -1.85
C ASP A 99 -7.08 -4.34 -2.55
N LYS A 100 -6.57 -3.27 -1.96
CA LYS A 100 -6.64 -1.87 -2.44
C LYS A 100 -5.31 -1.38 -3.00
N CYS A 101 -4.32 -2.27 -3.23
CA CYS A 101 -3.02 -1.92 -3.81
C CYS A 101 -3.12 -1.05 -5.06
N LEU A 102 -3.99 -1.41 -6.00
CA LEU A 102 -4.22 -0.62 -7.21
C LEU A 102 -4.70 0.80 -6.90
N ARG A 103 -5.60 0.98 -5.92
CA ARG A 103 -6.07 2.31 -5.52
C ARG A 103 -4.98 3.13 -4.82
N VAL A 104 -4.12 2.48 -4.03
CA VAL A 104 -2.94 3.13 -3.43
C VAL A 104 -2.00 3.61 -4.54
N LEU A 105 -1.74 2.76 -5.52
CA LEU A 105 -0.90 3.10 -6.66
C LEU A 105 -1.49 4.26 -7.49
N GLU A 106 -2.77 4.19 -7.85
CA GLU A 106 -3.48 5.26 -8.58
C GLU A 106 -3.45 6.59 -7.82
N PHE A 107 -3.62 6.53 -6.49
CA PHE A 107 -3.50 7.70 -5.65
C PHE A 107 -2.10 8.33 -5.74
N PHE A 108 -1.04 7.55 -5.57
CA PHE A 108 0.32 8.08 -5.64
C PHE A 108 0.70 8.55 -7.04
N GLN A 109 0.24 7.87 -8.09
CA GLN A 109 0.35 8.35 -9.48
C GLN A 109 -0.27 9.73 -9.64
N HIS A 110 -1.43 9.95 -9.03
CA HIS A 110 -2.04 11.26 -9.09
C HIS A 110 -1.27 12.29 -8.25
N VAL A 111 -0.89 11.94 -7.01
CA VAL A 111 -0.15 12.84 -6.12
C VAL A 111 1.12 13.33 -6.79
N VAL A 112 1.95 12.42 -7.31
CA VAL A 112 3.19 12.77 -7.99
C VAL A 112 2.89 13.66 -9.21
N LYS A 113 1.94 13.29 -10.08
CA LYS A 113 1.60 14.09 -11.27
C LYS A 113 1.11 15.50 -10.97
N THR A 114 0.28 15.68 -9.95
CA THR A 114 -0.34 17.00 -9.69
C THR A 114 0.43 17.84 -8.68
N HIS A 115 1.02 17.22 -7.65
CA HIS A 115 1.81 17.95 -6.67
C HIS A 115 3.26 18.20 -7.11
N ALA A 116 3.72 17.57 -8.20
CA ALA A 116 4.93 18.04 -8.88
C ALA A 116 4.78 19.44 -9.50
N THR A 117 3.58 20.01 -9.60
CA THR A 117 3.30 21.23 -10.40
C THR A 117 2.74 22.41 -9.63
N THR A 118 2.29 22.26 -8.38
CA THR A 118 1.66 23.34 -7.62
C THR A 118 2.60 23.95 -6.60
N ALA A 119 3.13 25.14 -6.91
CA ALA A 119 3.68 26.05 -5.91
C ALA A 119 2.59 26.45 -4.89
N PRO A 120 2.94 26.67 -3.60
CA PRO A 120 1.95 26.83 -2.53
C PRO A 120 1.15 28.13 -2.66
N ALA A 121 -0.18 28.04 -2.49
CA ALA A 121 -1.11 29.18 -2.50
C ALA A 121 -1.36 29.78 -1.10
N ALA A 122 -0.49 29.52 -0.11
CA ALA A 122 -0.59 30.07 1.25
C ALA A 122 0.82 30.13 1.89
N PRO A 123 1.07 31.03 2.88
CA PRO A 123 2.42 31.41 3.24
C PRO A 123 3.15 30.29 3.99
N ALA A 124 4.16 29.72 3.34
CA ALA A 124 5.38 29.15 3.90
C ALA A 124 5.26 28.34 5.21
N THR A 125 4.61 27.18 5.14
CA THR A 125 5.29 25.95 5.55
C THR A 125 5.62 25.24 4.25
N ALA A 126 6.89 24.96 3.97
CA ALA A 126 7.30 24.25 2.76
C ALA A 126 6.36 23.06 2.54
N MET A 127 5.53 23.12 1.50
CA MET A 127 4.80 21.93 1.09
C MET A 127 5.86 21.02 0.48
N ASP A 128 6.18 19.94 1.17
CA ASP A 128 7.16 18.95 0.70
C ASP A 128 6.66 18.40 -0.64
N LYS A 129 7.21 18.93 -1.73
CA LYS A 129 6.87 18.50 -3.06
C LYS A 129 7.23 17.02 -3.17
N ILE A 130 6.23 16.19 -3.37
CA ILE A 130 6.44 14.75 -3.59
C ILE A 130 6.91 14.57 -5.03
N THR A 131 8.14 14.07 -5.17
CA THR A 131 8.83 13.91 -6.46
C THR A 131 8.67 12.51 -7.05
N SER A 132 8.57 11.50 -6.19
CA SER A 132 8.30 10.13 -6.60
C SER A 132 7.70 9.34 -5.44
N ALA A 133 7.12 8.19 -5.75
CA ALA A 133 6.64 7.26 -4.76
C ALA A 133 6.86 5.83 -5.23
N THR A 134 7.27 4.97 -4.33
CA THR A 134 7.47 3.56 -4.56
C THR A 134 6.44 2.80 -3.75
N VAL A 135 5.68 1.92 -4.41
CA VAL A 135 4.60 1.15 -3.79
C VAL A 135 4.91 -0.34 -3.98
N LYS A 136 4.99 -1.08 -2.89
CA LYS A 136 5.18 -2.53 -2.87
C LYS A 136 4.02 -3.19 -2.14
N CYS A 137 3.34 -4.07 -2.83
CA CYS A 137 2.17 -4.77 -2.31
C CYS A 137 2.55 -6.22 -2.00
N GLY A 138 2.74 -6.54 -0.73
CA GLY A 138 3.12 -7.89 -0.29
C GLY A 138 4.35 -8.42 -1.02
N THR A 139 4.20 -9.57 -1.70
CA THR A 139 5.29 -10.25 -2.43
C THR A 139 5.42 -9.81 -3.89
N PHE A 140 4.59 -8.90 -4.38
CA PHE A 140 4.65 -8.40 -5.75
C PHE A 140 5.85 -7.47 -5.99
N ASP A 141 6.20 -7.32 -7.27
CA ASP A 141 7.23 -6.39 -7.71
C ASP A 141 6.91 -4.95 -7.26
N THR A 142 7.99 -4.24 -6.94
CA THR A 142 7.93 -2.87 -6.48
C THR A 142 7.65 -1.93 -7.66
N ILE A 143 6.61 -1.12 -7.57
CA ILE A 143 6.22 -0.18 -8.62
C ILE A 143 6.67 1.22 -8.24
N THR A 144 7.49 1.83 -9.09
CA THR A 144 7.93 3.22 -8.93
C THR A 144 7.05 4.16 -9.75
N VAL A 145 6.56 5.21 -9.10
CA VAL A 145 5.82 6.33 -9.67
C VAL A 145 6.73 7.53 -9.72
N LEU A 146 6.89 8.10 -10.91
CA LEU A 146 7.70 9.28 -11.21
C LEU A 146 6.83 10.43 -11.73
#